data_AF-A0A2N4Z6I9-F1
#
_entry.id   AF-A0A2N4Z6I9-F1
#
_cell.length_a   1.000
_cell.length_b   1.000
_cell.length_c   1.000
_cell.angle_alpha   90.00
_cell.angle_beta   90.00
_cell.angle_gamma   90.00
#
_symmetry.space_group_name_H-M   'P 1'
#
loop_
_entity.id
_entity.type
_entity.pdbx_description
1 polymer ?
#
loop_
_entity_poly.entity_id
_entity_poly.type
_entity_poly.pdbx_seq_one_letter_code
_entity_poly.pdbx_strand_id
1 'polypeptide(L)'
;TLPIKAIVSALRDRGIPASVSQTAGTFVCNHVMYGLLHKLQEQAGVRGGFIHIPWLPAQAAAHPGEPSMATATVREALETAIAVALRQSVDSKLGGGATH
;
A
#
# COMPACT_ATOMS: atom_id res chain seq x y z
N THR A 1 9.05 7.51 -6.85
CA THR A 1 8.02 6.99 -5.93
C THR A 1 7.63 5.57 -6.33
N LEU A 2 6.86 4.84 -5.52
CA LEU A 2 6.46 3.45 -5.82
C LEU A 2 5.44 3.36 -6.97
N PRO A 3 5.42 2.25 -7.75
CA PRO A 3 4.43 2.00 -8.80
C PRO A 3 3.12 1.44 -8.19
N ILE A 4 2.36 2.29 -7.49
CA ILE A 4 1.22 1.87 -6.66
C ILE A 4 0.09 1.21 -7.46
N LYS A 5 -0.17 1.64 -8.69
CA LYS A 5 -1.22 1.04 -9.53
C LYS A 5 -0.82 -0.33 -10.03
N ALA A 6 0.45 -0.50 -10.41
CA ALA A 6 0.98 -1.80 -10.76
C ALA A 6 0.94 -2.78 -9.59
N ILE A 7 1.28 -2.31 -8.38
CA ILE A 7 1.17 -3.12 -7.15
C ILE A 7 -0.28 -3.57 -6.93
N VAL A 8 -1.25 -2.64 -6.98
CA VAL A 8 -2.66 -2.99 -6.80
C VAL A 8 -3.16 -3.97 -7.86
N SER A 9 -2.76 -3.81 -9.12
CA SER A 9 -3.10 -4.77 -10.18
C SER A 9 -2.57 -6.16 -9.87
N ALA A 10 -1.27 -6.27 -9.55
CA ALA A 10 -0.65 -7.57 -9.27
C ALA A 10 -1.24 -8.28 -8.04
N LEU A 11 -1.68 -7.53 -7.03
CA LEU A 11 -2.38 -8.10 -5.88
C LEU A 11 -3.75 -8.65 -6.26
N ARG A 12 -4.53 -7.90 -7.06
CA ARG A 12 -5.84 -8.34 -7.55
C ARG A 12 -5.75 -9.56 -8.45
N ASP A 13 -4.72 -9.63 -9.30
CA ASP A 13 -4.48 -10.79 -10.16
C ASP A 13 -4.21 -12.08 -9.35
N ARG A 14 -3.74 -11.94 -8.10
CA ARG A 14 -3.56 -13.04 -7.12
C ARG A 14 -4.78 -13.26 -6.23
N GLY A 15 -5.89 -12.56 -6.46
CA GLY A 15 -7.10 -12.65 -5.64
C GLY A 15 -7.00 -11.93 -4.29
N ILE A 16 -5.99 -11.08 -4.08
CA ILE A 16 -5.82 -10.31 -2.84
C ILE A 16 -6.53 -8.95 -2.99
N PRO A 17 -7.50 -8.61 -2.13
CA PRO A 17 -8.18 -7.32 -2.18
C PRO A 17 -7.20 -6.17 -1.92
N ALA A 18 -7.14 -5.22 -2.86
CA ALA A 18 -6.30 -4.03 -2.76
C ALA A 18 -6.93 -2.85 -3.51
N SER A 19 -6.64 -1.64 -3.06
CA SER A 19 -7.03 -0.39 -3.71
C SER A 19 -5.96 0.67 -3.50
N VAL A 20 -5.95 1.69 -4.37
CA VAL A 20 -5.17 2.90 -4.11
C VAL A 20 -5.97 3.75 -3.13
N SER A 21 -5.35 4.14 -2.02
CA SER A 21 -5.93 5.13 -1.11
C SER A 21 -5.48 6.54 -1.49
N GLN A 22 -6.42 7.48 -1.54
CA GLN A 22 -6.15 8.89 -1.81
C GLN A 22 -5.86 9.70 -0.54
N THR A 23 -6.03 9.10 0.64
CA THR A 23 -5.70 9.69 1.93
C THR A 23 -5.00 8.66 2.83
N ALA A 24 -3.93 9.08 3.50
CA ALA A 24 -3.28 8.29 4.55
C ALA A 24 -3.84 8.63 5.96
N GLY A 25 -4.95 9.36 6.01
CA GLY A 25 -5.49 9.95 7.23
C GLY A 25 -4.71 11.19 7.67
N THR A 26 -4.97 11.65 8.89
CA THR A 26 -4.33 12.83 9.49
C THR A 26 -3.52 12.51 10.74
N PHE A 27 -3.27 11.21 10.99
CA PHE A 27 -2.52 10.75 12.15
C PHE A 27 -1.06 10.42 11.79
N VAL A 28 -0.40 9.64 12.66
CA VAL A 28 1.04 9.33 12.56
C VAL A 28 1.41 8.66 11.24
N CYS A 29 0.56 7.82 10.65
CA CYS A 29 0.83 7.16 9.37
C CYS A 29 1.08 8.18 8.24
N ASN A 30 0.23 9.21 8.14
CA ASN A 30 0.41 10.28 7.19
C ASN A 30 1.66 11.11 7.49
N HIS A 31 1.94 11.40 8.76
CA HIS A 31 3.15 12.13 9.15
C HIS A 31 4.43 11.39 8.74
N VAL A 32 4.50 10.07 8.98
CA VAL A 32 5.63 9.22 8.60
C VAL A 32 5.78 9.18 7.08
N MET A 33 4.68 8.98 6.36
CA MET A 33 4.68 9.00 4.88
C MET A 33 5.19 10.35 4.35
N TYR A 34 4.66 11.46 4.87
CA TYR A 34 5.05 12.80 4.46
C TYR A 34 6.53 13.06 4.74
N GLY A 35 6.99 12.78 5.96
CA GLY A 35 8.40 12.97 6.34
C GLY A 35 9.36 12.15 5.49
N LEU A 36 9.00 10.89 5.19
CA LEU A 36 9.76 10.05 4.26
C LEU A 36 9.84 10.70 2.88
N LEU A 37 8.70 11.03 2.27
CA LEU A 37 8.67 11.57 0.90
C LEU A 37 9.35 12.94 0.80
N HIS A 38 9.22 13.78 1.83
CA HIS A 38 9.90 15.06 1.92
C HIS A 38 11.43 14.88 1.94
N LYS A 39 11.94 13.99 2.79
CA LYS A 39 13.38 13.68 2.86
C LYS A 39 13.92 13.10 1.55
N LEU A 40 13.12 12.29 0.85
CA LEU A 40 13.55 11.68 -0.42
C LEU A 40 13.60 12.68 -1.59
N GLN A 41 13.07 13.90 -1.46
CA GLN A 41 13.20 14.91 -2.52
C GLN A 41 14.66 15.27 -2.82
N GLU A 42 15.54 15.15 -1.83
CA GLU A 42 16.97 15.45 -1.95
C GLU A 42 17.80 14.22 -2.39
N GLN A 43 17.18 13.04 -2.52
CA GLN A 43 17.88 11.78 -2.82
C GLN A 43 17.47 11.21 -4.19
N ALA A 44 18.27 11.52 -5.21
CA ALA A 44 18.05 11.01 -6.55
C ALA A 44 18.10 9.47 -6.59
N GLY A 45 17.18 8.86 -7.35
CA GLY A 45 17.13 7.41 -7.56
C GLY A 45 16.45 6.59 -6.46
N VAL A 46 16.16 7.18 -5.29
CA VAL A 46 15.45 6.49 -4.21
C VAL A 46 13.93 6.65 -4.36
N ARG A 47 13.19 5.55 -4.20
CA ARG A 47 11.73 5.53 -4.34
C ARG A 47 11.10 5.12 -3.01
N GLY A 48 10.23 5.98 -2.48
CA GLY A 48 9.44 5.72 -1.28
C GLY A 48 7.94 5.72 -1.55
N GLY A 49 7.19 5.21 -0.57
CA GLY A 49 5.74 5.16 -0.52
C GLY A 49 5.28 4.53 0.80
N PHE A 50 3.96 4.35 0.95
CA PHE A 50 3.34 3.82 2.17
C PHE A 50 2.22 2.85 1.80
N ILE A 51 2.03 1.79 2.60
CA ILE A 51 0.97 0.80 2.45
C ILE A 51 0.27 0.63 3.79
N HIS A 52 -1.03 0.87 3.83
CA HIS A 52 -1.87 0.46 4.95
C HIS A 52 -2.27 -1.00 4.79
N ILE A 53 -2.33 -1.73 5.91
CA ILE A 53 -2.86 -3.08 5.99
C ILE A 53 -4.08 -3.06 6.91
N PRO A 54 -5.11 -3.89 6.65
CA PRO A 54 -6.23 -4.02 7.57
C PRO A 54 -5.80 -4.74 8.86
N TRP A 55 -6.71 -4.80 9.83
CA TRP A 55 -6.52 -5.57 11.04
C TRP A 55 -6.15 -7.04 10.75
N LEU A 56 -5.36 -7.64 11.65
CA LEU A 56 -5.22 -9.09 11.69
C LEU A 56 -6.46 -9.71 12.38
N PRO A 57 -6.82 -10.97 12.09
CA PRO A 57 -8.01 -11.58 12.67
C PRO A 57 -8.01 -11.58 14.21
N ALA A 58 -6.84 -11.79 14.81
CA ALA A 58 -6.67 -11.75 16.27
C ALA A 58 -6.94 -10.35 16.87
N GLN A 59 -6.69 -9.28 16.11
CA GLN A 59 -6.98 -7.92 16.54
C GLN A 59 -8.46 -7.59 16.32
N ALA A 60 -9.00 -7.92 15.15
CA ALA A 60 -10.42 -7.71 14.83
C ALA A 60 -11.36 -8.51 15.74
N ALA A 61 -10.92 -9.64 16.32
CA ALA A 61 -11.68 -10.38 17.32
C ALA A 61 -12.06 -9.52 18.55
N ALA A 62 -11.27 -8.48 18.88
CA ALA A 62 -11.56 -7.54 19.94
C ALA A 62 -12.44 -6.34 19.49
N HIS A 63 -12.74 -6.24 18.19
CA HIS A 63 -13.46 -5.12 17.58
C HIS A 63 -14.57 -5.62 16.64
N PRO A 64 -15.77 -5.93 17.17
CA PRO A 64 -16.87 -6.48 16.37
C PRO A 64 -17.22 -5.61 15.16
N GLY A 65 -17.31 -6.23 13.98
CA GLY A 65 -17.66 -5.56 12.72
C GLY A 65 -16.46 -5.02 11.93
N GLU A 66 -15.25 -5.01 12.49
CA GLU A 66 -14.05 -4.59 11.77
C GLU A 66 -13.58 -5.65 10.75
N PRO A 67 -13.29 -5.26 9.50
CA PRO A 67 -12.71 -6.17 8.52
C PRO A 67 -11.27 -6.54 8.91
N SER A 68 -10.86 -7.76 8.56
CA SER A 68 -9.49 -8.23 8.80
C SER A 68 -8.95 -9.04 7.63
N MET A 69 -7.63 -9.22 7.61
CA MET A 69 -6.93 -10.05 6.63
C MET A 69 -5.95 -10.97 7.34
N ALA A 70 -5.94 -12.26 6.99
CA ALA A 70 -5.03 -13.24 7.58
C ALA A 70 -3.56 -12.81 7.42
N THR A 71 -2.74 -13.04 8.45
CA THR A 71 -1.32 -12.67 8.46
C THR A 71 -0.56 -13.21 7.26
N ALA A 72 -0.85 -14.45 6.84
CA ALA A 72 -0.25 -15.06 5.66
C ALA A 72 -0.58 -14.30 4.36
N THR A 73 -1.83 -13.85 4.20
CA THR A 73 -2.27 -13.05 3.05
C THR A 73 -1.63 -11.67 3.06
N VAL A 74 -1.52 -11.02 4.22
CA VAL A 74 -0.80 -9.73 4.36
C VAL A 74 0.67 -9.89 3.97
N ARG A 75 1.32 -10.97 4.42
CA ARG A 75 2.70 -11.30 4.07
C ARG A 75 2.87 -11.46 2.56
N GLU A 76 2.02 -12.27 1.92
CA GLU A 76 2.03 -12.46 0.47
C GLU A 76 1.81 -11.15 -0.29
N ALA A 77 0.93 -10.29 0.22
CA ALA A 77 0.68 -8.98 -0.36
C ALA A 77 1.92 -8.08 -0.33
N LEU A 78 2.60 -8.00 0.81
CA LEU A 78 3.81 -7.21 0.97
C LEU A 78 4.97 -7.74 0.11
N GLU A 79 5.15 -9.06 0.06
CA GLU A 79 6.15 -9.68 -0.83
C GLU A 79 5.88 -9.36 -2.31
N THR A 80 4.62 -9.44 -2.73
CA THR A 80 4.21 -9.08 -4.10
C THR A 80 4.46 -7.60 -4.37
N ALA A 81 4.10 -6.71 -3.45
CA ALA A 81 4.31 -5.27 -3.59
C ALA A 81 5.79 -4.91 -3.73
N ILE A 82 6.65 -5.51 -2.91
CA ILE A 82 8.11 -5.33 -2.98
C ILE A 82 8.64 -5.85 -4.32
N ALA A 83 8.25 -7.05 -4.74
CA ALA A 83 8.69 -7.64 -5.99
C ALA A 83 8.28 -6.81 -7.22
N VAL A 84 7.09 -6.20 -7.21
CA VAL A 84 6.65 -5.28 -8.27
C VAL A 84 7.45 -3.98 -8.21
N ALA A 85 7.65 -3.40 -7.03
CA ALA A 85 8.41 -2.16 -6.86
C ALA A 85 9.86 -2.29 -7.35
N LEU A 86 10.50 -3.44 -7.14
CA LEU A 86 11.86 -3.72 -7.63
C LEU A 86 11.92 -3.87 -9.15
N ARG A 87 10.91 -4.49 -9.76
CA ARG A 87 10.89 -4.78 -11.21
C ARG A 87 10.40 -3.61 -12.07
N GLN A 88 9.56 -2.74 -11.52
CA GLN A 88 8.95 -1.63 -12.25
C GLN A 88 9.40 -0.30 -11.67
N SER A 89 10.07 0.51 -12.49
CA SER A 89 10.54 1.85 -12.12
C SER A 89 9.49 2.94 -12.32
N VAL A 90 8.56 2.73 -13.26
CA VAL A 90 7.49 3.66 -13.64
C VAL A 90 6.14 3.02 -13.37
N ASP A 91 5.20 3.80 -12.81
CA ASP A 91 3.86 3.29 -12.53
C ASP A 91 3.03 3.09 -13.80
N SER A 92 2.09 2.16 -13.75
CA SER A 92 1.17 1.88 -14.85
C SER A 92 0.13 3.00 -14.99
N LYS A 93 -0.20 3.39 -16.23
CA LYS A 93 -1.26 4.38 -16.53
C LYS A 93 -2.67 3.78 -16.42
N LEU A 94 -2.96 3.05 -15.35
CA LEU A 94 -4.29 2.54 -15.06
C LEU A 94 -5.13 3.61 -14.36
N GLY A 95 -6.45 3.63 -14.60
CA GLY A 95 -7.37 4.41 -13.78
C GLY A 95 -7.34 3.89 -12.34
N GLY A 96 -7.10 4.76 -11.37
CA GLY A 96 -7.02 4.38 -9.95
C GLY A 96 -7.47 5.48 -8.98
N GLY A 97 -8.05 6.56 -9.50
CA GLY A 97 -8.70 7.57 -8.67
C GLY A 97 -10.10 7.10 -8.27
N ALA A 98 -10.51 7.42 -7.05
CA ALA A 98 -11.91 7.32 -6.64
C ALA A 98 -12.67 8.56 -7.14
N THR A 99 -13.92 8.39 -7.60
CA THR A 99 -14.80 9.48 -8.04
C THR A 99 -15.65 10.08 -6.92
N HIS A 100 -15.34 9.77 -5.66
CA HIS A 100 -16.05 10.25 -4.47
C HIS A 100 -15.05 10.52 -3.34
#